data_AF-A0A7K0ZAC8-F1
#
_entry.id   AF-A0A7K0ZAC8-F1
#
_cell.length_a   1.000
_cell.length_b   1.000
_cell.length_c   1.000
_cell.angle_alpha   90.00
_cell.angle_beta   90.00
_cell.angle_gamma   90.00
#
_symmetry.space_group_name_H-M   'P 1'
#
loop_
_entity.id
_entity.type
_entity.pdbx_description
1 polymer ?
#
loop_
_entity_poly.entity_id
_entity_poly.type
_entity_poly.pdbx_seq_one_letter_code
_entity_poly.pdbx_strand_id
1 'polypeptide(L)'
;MSNELILDSLRRRFRALFSLYEDATASMTLEQVNHREKPKVMPIAFSLFHYVNMIDASMMMLTGEMFLCNDEILDAIAPAVRDHGKHRTVDEMDIQQIGNYEAFIDYMNKVFARIETWLATLKVEDLDRVVV
;
A
#
# COMPACT_ATOMS: atom_id res chain seq x y z
N MET A 1 -2.97 -22.32 18.08
CA MET A 1 -3.76 -22.07 16.85
C MET A 1 -3.02 -22.80 15.73
N SER A 2 -3.69 -23.58 14.88
CA SER A 2 -3.02 -24.29 13.78
C SER A 2 -2.62 -23.33 12.66
N ASN A 3 -1.61 -23.67 11.87
CA ASN A 3 -1.20 -22.87 10.70
C ASN A 3 -2.33 -22.73 9.68
N GLU A 4 -3.22 -23.72 9.57
CA GLU A 4 -4.45 -23.64 8.76
C GLU A 4 -5.35 -22.47 9.22
N LEU A 5 -5.62 -22.36 10.52
CA LEU A 5 -6.45 -21.29 11.07
C LEU A 5 -5.76 -19.92 10.96
N ILE A 6 -4.43 -19.88 11.09
CA ILE A 6 -3.65 -18.65 10.92
C ILE A 6 -3.72 -18.18 9.46
N LEU A 7 -3.52 -19.08 8.49
CA LEU A 7 -3.56 -18.76 7.07
C LEU A 7 -4.95 -18.29 6.63
N ASP A 8 -6.02 -18.95 7.11
CA ASP A 8 -7.39 -18.49 6.89
C ASP A 8 -7.62 -17.09 7.48
N SER A 9 -7.19 -16.85 8.73
CA SER A 9 -7.33 -15.54 9.36
C SER A 9 -6.56 -14.46 8.61
N LEU A 10 -5.35 -14.76 8.13
CA LEU A 10 -4.51 -13.84 7.38
C LEU A 10 -5.21 -13.39 6.09
N ARG A 11 -5.73 -14.33 5.31
CA ARG A 11 -6.48 -14.06 4.07
C ARG A 11 -7.67 -13.14 4.32
N ARG A 12 -8.49 -13.44 5.34
CA ARG A 12 -9.65 -12.61 5.70
C ARG A 12 -9.26 -11.22 6.17
N ARG A 13 -8.17 -11.08 6.93
CA ARG A 13 -7.69 -9.78 7.42
C ARG A 13 -7.15 -8.91 6.30
N PHE A 14 -6.43 -9.47 5.32
CA PHE A 14 -6.00 -8.71 4.15
C PHE A 14 -7.18 -8.25 3.31
N ARG A 15 -8.17 -9.13 3.06
CA ARG A 15 -9.38 -8.72 2.32
C ARG A 15 -10.14 -7.59 3.05
N ALA A 16 -10.27 -7.68 4.37
CA ALA A 16 -10.88 -6.63 5.18
C ALA A 16 -10.06 -5.33 5.17
N LEU A 17 -8.72 -5.41 5.15
CA LEU A 17 -7.86 -4.25 5.01
C LEU A 17 -8.08 -3.57 3.66
N PHE A 18 -8.07 -4.33 2.56
CA PHE A 18 -8.23 -3.81 1.21
C PHE A 18 -9.61 -3.18 0.99
N SER A 19 -10.69 -3.77 1.55
CA SER A 19 -12.01 -3.14 1.49
C SER A 19 -12.07 -1.76 2.15
N LEU A 20 -11.30 -1.52 3.23
CA LEU A 20 -11.25 -0.19 3.85
C LEU A 20 -10.58 0.85 2.96
N TYR A 21 -9.57 0.45 2.17
CA TYR A 21 -8.92 1.34 1.21
C TYR A 21 -9.80 1.59 -0.03
N GLU A 22 -10.50 0.56 -0.50
CA GLU A 22 -11.50 0.69 -1.56
C GLU A 22 -12.62 1.65 -1.14
N ASP A 23 -13.18 1.49 0.06
CA ASP A 23 -14.20 2.39 0.61
C ASP A 23 -13.67 3.83 0.76
N ALA A 24 -12.46 3.98 1.31
CA ALA A 24 -11.81 5.28 1.47
C ALA A 24 -11.62 5.99 0.12
N THR A 25 -11.14 5.27 -0.89
CA THR A 25 -10.88 5.84 -2.22
C THR A 25 -12.13 6.06 -3.05
N ALA A 26 -13.20 5.30 -2.80
CA ALA A 26 -14.50 5.50 -3.42
C ALA A 26 -15.29 6.68 -2.82
N SER A 27 -15.05 7.03 -1.56
CA SER A 27 -15.84 8.03 -0.82
C SER A 27 -15.16 9.38 -0.62
N MET A 28 -13.83 9.45 -0.72
CA MET A 28 -13.07 10.70 -0.59
C MET A 28 -12.61 11.24 -1.94
N THR A 29 -12.69 12.55 -2.14
CA THR A 29 -12.16 13.23 -3.32
C THR A 29 -10.64 13.46 -3.22
N LEU A 30 -10.01 13.79 -4.35
CA LEU A 30 -8.60 14.15 -4.39
C LEU A 30 -8.26 15.33 -3.46
N GLU A 31 -9.14 16.34 -3.41
CA GLU A 31 -8.99 17.49 -2.51
C GLU A 31 -9.00 17.06 -1.05
N GLN A 32 -9.93 16.19 -0.66
CA GLN A 32 -10.07 15.70 0.71
C GLN A 32 -8.84 14.90 1.14
N VAL A 33 -8.32 14.00 0.29
CA VAL A 33 -7.15 13.20 0.67
C VAL A 33 -5.87 14.04 0.73
N ASN A 34 -5.76 15.08 -0.11
CA ASN A 34 -4.63 16.00 -0.13
C ASN A 34 -4.73 17.13 0.89
N HIS A 35 -5.83 17.25 1.63
CA HIS A 35 -6.02 18.32 2.62
C HIS A 35 -4.93 18.28 3.69
N ARG A 36 -4.27 19.42 3.88
CA ARG A 36 -3.23 19.62 4.90
C ARG A 36 -3.80 20.47 6.02
N GLU A 37 -4.11 19.82 7.13
CA GLU A 37 -4.74 20.48 8.28
C GLU A 37 -3.83 21.50 8.96
N LYS A 38 -2.59 21.10 9.29
CA LYS A 38 -1.60 21.96 9.93
C LYS A 38 -0.19 21.37 9.77
N PRO A 39 0.88 22.16 9.99
CA PRO A 39 2.25 21.67 9.93
C PRO A 39 2.45 20.42 10.79
N LYS A 40 3.26 19.49 10.30
CA LYS A 40 3.61 18.22 10.95
C LYS A 40 2.46 17.23 11.17
N VAL A 41 1.28 17.48 10.56
CA VAL A 41 0.21 16.49 10.44
C VAL A 41 0.22 15.94 9.03
N MET A 42 0.38 14.62 8.91
CA MET A 42 0.37 13.96 7.61
C MET A 42 -1.02 14.05 6.97
N PRO A 43 -1.12 14.42 5.68
CA PRO A 43 -2.37 14.32 4.93
C PRO A 43 -2.74 12.84 4.74
N ILE A 44 -4.01 12.57 4.45
CA ILE A 44 -4.47 11.19 4.15
C ILE A 44 -3.73 10.63 2.93
N ALA A 45 -3.40 11.47 1.95
CA ALA A 45 -2.59 11.12 0.80
C ALA A 45 -1.24 10.50 1.17
N PHE A 46 -0.61 10.94 2.27
CA PHE A 46 0.59 10.29 2.80
C PHE A 46 0.30 8.84 3.20
N SER A 47 -0.71 8.62 4.04
CA SER A 47 -1.05 7.27 4.51
C SER A 47 -1.41 6.34 3.36
N LEU A 48 -2.23 6.82 2.41
CA LEU A 48 -2.62 6.06 1.22
C LEU A 48 -1.40 5.64 0.41
N PHE A 49 -0.54 6.60 0.04
CA PHE A 49 0.64 6.31 -0.77
C PHE A 49 1.68 5.47 -0.01
N HIS A 50 1.98 5.82 1.23
CA HIS A 50 2.94 5.13 2.09
C HIS A 50 2.60 3.65 2.25
N TYR A 51 1.38 3.32 2.67
CA TYR A 51 1.03 1.94 2.96
C TYR A 51 0.95 1.08 1.70
N VAL A 52 0.35 1.58 0.62
CA VAL A 52 0.29 0.84 -0.64
C VAL A 52 1.70 0.59 -1.19
N ASN A 53 2.57 1.60 -1.17
CA ASN A 53 3.95 1.44 -1.63
C ASN A 53 4.78 0.51 -0.74
N MET A 54 4.64 0.61 0.59
CA MET A 54 5.33 -0.28 1.53
C MET A 54 4.86 -1.73 1.41
N ILE A 55 3.57 -1.95 1.17
CA ILE A 55 3.01 -3.27 0.93
C ILE A 55 3.62 -3.86 -0.36
N ASP A 56 3.68 -3.09 -1.44
CA ASP A 56 4.29 -3.50 -2.71
C ASP A 56 5.79 -3.81 -2.56
N ALA A 57 6.55 -2.94 -1.89
CA ALA A 57 7.96 -3.16 -1.58
C ALA A 57 8.19 -4.42 -0.71
N SER A 58 7.27 -4.69 0.22
CA SER A 58 7.35 -5.87 1.08
C SER A 58 7.12 -7.16 0.30
N MET A 59 6.35 -7.14 -0.80
CA MET A 59 6.18 -8.30 -1.67
C MET A 59 7.51 -8.75 -2.26
N MET A 60 8.38 -7.81 -2.65
CA MET A 60 9.72 -8.15 -3.13
C MET A 60 10.53 -8.94 -2.10
N MET A 61 10.46 -8.55 -0.83
CA MET A 61 11.12 -9.29 0.24
C MET A 61 10.54 -10.71 0.39
N LEU A 62 9.23 -10.88 0.28
CA LEU A 62 8.54 -12.15 0.53
C LEU A 62 8.64 -13.15 -0.64
N THR A 63 8.63 -12.65 -1.88
CA THR A 63 8.54 -13.46 -3.10
C THR A 63 9.79 -13.40 -3.97
N GLY A 64 10.66 -12.41 -3.78
CA GLY A 64 11.81 -12.14 -4.65
C GLY A 64 11.46 -11.45 -5.96
N GLU A 65 10.17 -11.22 -6.24
CA GLU A 65 9.73 -10.52 -7.44
C GLU A 65 9.80 -8.99 -7.24
N MET A 66 10.24 -8.24 -8.24
CA MET A 66 10.31 -6.79 -8.15
C MET A 66 8.95 -6.17 -7.76
N PHE A 67 8.98 -5.13 -6.94
CA PHE A 67 7.80 -4.30 -6.64
C PHE A 67 7.30 -3.61 -7.90
N LEU A 68 5.99 -3.33 -7.95
CA LEU A 68 5.33 -2.77 -9.13
C LEU A 68 5.67 -1.29 -9.33
N CYS A 69 5.81 -0.53 -8.25
CA CYS A 69 6.02 0.92 -8.30
C CYS A 69 7.35 1.31 -8.97
N ASN A 70 7.33 1.53 -10.27
CA ASN A 70 8.45 2.02 -11.05
C ASN A 70 8.27 3.51 -11.41
N ASP A 71 9.21 4.08 -12.14
CA ASP A 71 9.14 5.49 -12.55
C ASP A 71 7.91 5.81 -13.40
N GLU A 72 7.44 4.89 -14.26
CA GLU A 72 6.23 5.09 -15.05
C GLU A 72 4.97 5.22 -14.17
N ILE A 73 4.85 4.39 -13.13
CA ILE A 73 3.75 4.48 -12.16
C ILE A 73 3.87 5.78 -11.35
N LEU A 74 5.07 6.15 -10.90
CA LEU A 74 5.28 7.40 -10.17
C LEU A 74 4.97 8.63 -11.03
N ASP A 75 5.32 8.59 -12.31
CA ASP A 75 4.99 9.66 -13.27
C ASP A 75 3.47 9.75 -13.47
N ALA A 76 2.78 8.61 -13.58
CA ALA A 76 1.33 8.57 -13.71
C ALA A 76 0.59 9.10 -12.47
N ILE A 77 1.06 8.74 -11.26
CA ILE A 77 0.48 9.19 -9.98
C ILE A 77 0.83 10.66 -9.68
N ALA A 78 2.00 11.11 -10.13
CA ALA A 78 2.58 12.42 -9.82
C ALA A 78 2.55 12.77 -8.32
N PRO A 79 3.17 11.95 -7.44
CA PRO A 79 3.21 12.24 -6.00
C PRO A 79 4.13 13.43 -5.71
N ALA A 80 3.80 14.24 -4.70
CA ALA A 80 4.64 15.39 -4.32
C ALA A 80 6.04 14.98 -3.85
N VAL A 81 6.16 13.84 -3.16
CA VAL A 81 7.45 13.18 -2.88
C VAL A 81 7.45 11.81 -3.54
N ARG A 82 8.47 11.53 -4.34
CA ARG A 82 8.69 10.25 -5.03
C ARG A 82 9.38 9.23 -4.12
N ASP A 83 8.87 9.06 -2.91
CA ASP A 83 9.44 8.19 -1.87
C ASP A 83 8.32 7.69 -0.94
N HIS A 84 8.40 6.45 -0.46
CA HIS A 84 7.39 5.90 0.44
C HIS A 84 7.42 6.51 1.83
N GLY A 85 8.51 7.14 2.26
CA GLY A 85 8.57 7.90 3.51
C GLY A 85 8.97 7.12 4.76
N LYS A 86 9.23 5.80 4.70
CA LYS A 86 9.59 4.99 5.89
C LYS A 86 10.85 5.49 6.62
N HIS A 87 11.77 6.08 5.88
CA HIS A 87 13.05 6.60 6.38
C HIS A 87 13.14 8.13 6.28
N ARG A 88 11.99 8.80 6.13
CA ARG A 88 11.89 10.25 6.04
C ARG A 88 11.34 10.82 7.34
N THR A 89 11.71 12.06 7.60
CA THR A 89 11.18 12.83 8.71
C THR A 89 9.77 13.32 8.40
N VAL A 90 9.03 13.67 9.46
CA VAL A 90 7.73 14.33 9.33
C VAL A 90 7.84 15.63 8.52
N ASP A 91 8.92 16.40 8.71
CA ASP A 91 9.11 17.68 8.03
C ASP A 91 9.35 17.51 6.52
N GLU A 92 9.87 16.35 6.09
CA GLU A 92 10.01 16.00 4.67
C GLU A 92 8.69 15.51 4.05
N MET A 93 7.82 14.87 4.85
CA MET A 93 6.64 14.16 4.34
C MET A 93 5.31 14.88 4.58
N ASP A 94 5.25 15.93 5.41
CA ASP A 94 3.99 16.65 5.68
C ASP A 94 3.40 17.36 4.46
N ILE A 95 4.17 17.44 3.38
CA ILE A 95 3.81 17.98 2.07
C ILE A 95 3.34 16.92 1.06
N GLN A 96 3.34 15.63 1.43
CA GLN A 96 2.98 14.55 0.52
C GLN A 96 1.57 14.73 -0.03
N GLN A 97 1.42 14.64 -1.35
CA GLN A 97 0.14 14.70 -2.05
C GLN A 97 0.13 13.70 -3.19
N ILE A 98 -1.06 13.34 -3.65
CA ILE A 98 -1.30 12.56 -4.87
C ILE A 98 -1.73 13.54 -5.96
N GLY A 99 -1.01 13.58 -7.09
CA GLY A 99 -1.35 14.47 -8.20
C GLY A 99 -2.47 13.94 -9.09
N ASN A 100 -2.47 12.64 -9.36
CA ASN A 100 -3.48 11.93 -10.14
C ASN A 100 -4.07 10.78 -9.34
N TYR A 101 -5.30 10.98 -8.87
CA TYR A 101 -5.94 10.03 -7.96
C TYR A 101 -6.37 8.73 -8.65
N GLU A 102 -6.84 8.82 -9.88
CA GLU A 102 -7.24 7.64 -10.66
C GLU A 102 -6.04 6.73 -10.93
N ALA A 103 -4.88 7.31 -11.25
CA ALA A 103 -3.64 6.55 -11.41
C ALA A 103 -3.17 5.91 -10.09
N PHE A 104 -3.35 6.60 -8.95
CA PHE A 104 -3.06 6.00 -7.64
C PHE A 104 -3.98 4.82 -7.34
N ILE A 105 -5.29 4.95 -7.60
CA ILE A 105 -6.27 3.89 -7.38
C ILE A 105 -5.97 2.69 -8.28
N ASP A 106 -5.60 2.91 -9.55
CA ASP A 106 -5.17 1.83 -10.46
C ASP A 106 -3.92 1.10 -9.94
N TYR A 107 -2.91 1.84 -9.48
CA TYR A 107 -1.73 1.26 -8.84
C TYR A 107 -2.09 0.45 -7.58
N MET A 108 -2.90 1.02 -6.69
CA MET A 108 -3.37 0.36 -5.47
C MET A 108 -4.08 -0.97 -5.78
N ASN A 109 -4.99 -0.96 -6.75
CA ASN A 109 -5.74 -2.15 -7.16
C ASN A 109 -4.81 -3.24 -7.73
N LYS A 110 -3.77 -2.86 -8.49
CA LYS A 110 -2.76 -3.82 -8.98
C LYS A 110 -1.97 -4.44 -7.83
N VAL A 111 -1.58 -3.65 -6.83
CA VAL A 111 -0.88 -4.14 -5.63
C VAL A 111 -1.78 -5.10 -4.85
N PHE A 112 -3.04 -4.74 -4.60
CA PHE A 112 -3.98 -5.59 -3.87
C PHE A 112 -4.27 -6.90 -4.60
N ALA A 113 -4.54 -6.85 -5.91
CA ALA A 113 -4.76 -8.05 -6.72
C ALA A 113 -3.55 -8.99 -6.72
N ARG A 114 -2.32 -8.45 -6.75
CA ARG A 114 -1.09 -9.21 -6.65
C ARG A 114 -1.00 -9.95 -5.31
N ILE A 115 -1.35 -9.28 -4.21
CA ILE A 115 -1.30 -9.87 -2.87
C ILE A 115 -2.39 -10.91 -2.70
N GLU A 116 -3.63 -10.65 -3.12
CA GLU A 116 -4.71 -11.63 -3.05
C GLU A 116 -4.37 -12.90 -3.86
N THR A 117 -3.79 -12.72 -5.05
CA THR A 117 -3.30 -13.82 -5.87
C THR A 117 -2.22 -14.62 -5.13
N TRP A 118 -1.23 -13.96 -4.55
CA TRP A 118 -0.16 -14.61 -3.79
C TRP A 118 -0.69 -15.30 -2.52
N LEU A 119 -1.54 -14.66 -1.74
CA LEU A 119 -2.15 -15.24 -0.54
C LEU A 119 -2.95 -16.51 -0.86
N ALA A 120 -3.56 -16.59 -2.05
CA ALA A 120 -4.28 -17.78 -2.51
C ALA A 120 -3.35 -18.96 -2.82
N THR A 121 -2.08 -18.72 -3.17
CA THR A 121 -1.11 -19.79 -3.46
C THR A 121 -0.34 -20.27 -2.24
N LEU A 122 -0.33 -19.49 -1.15
CA LEU A 122 0.33 -19.87 0.10
C LEU A 122 -0.20 -21.19 0.64
N LYS A 123 0.74 -22.03 1.08
CA LYS A 123 0.50 -23.24 1.84
C LYS A 123 0.80 -23.00 3.31
N VAL A 124 0.32 -23.90 4.18
CA VAL A 124 0.47 -23.74 5.63
C VAL A 124 1.93 -23.84 6.08
N GLU A 125 2.78 -24.53 5.32
CA GLU A 125 4.21 -24.65 5.61
C GLU A 125 4.99 -23.37 5.28
N ASP A 126 4.45 -22.52 4.38
CA ASP A 126 5.09 -21.25 4.02
C ASP A 126 5.11 -20.26 5.21
N LEU A 127 4.22 -20.44 6.19
CA LEU A 127 4.16 -19.60 7.39
C LEU A 127 5.35 -19.79 8.33
N ASP A 128 6.03 -20.94 8.26
CA ASP A 128 7.21 -21.25 9.08
C ASP A 128 8.53 -20.92 8.35
N ARG A 129 8.45 -20.46 7.09
CA ARG A 129 9.62 -20.16 6.27
C ARG A 129 10.28 -18.85 6.74
N VAL A 130 11.55 -18.96 7.14
CA VAL A 130 12.40 -17.78 7.37
C VAL A 130 12.90 -17.25 6.04
N VAL A 131 12.62 -15.98 5.77
CA VAL A 131 13.13 -15.26 4.60
C VAL A 131 14.31 -14.39 5.05
N VAL A 132 15.47 -14.58 4.42
CA VAL A 132 16.74 -13.88 4.72
C VAL A 132 17.23 -13.08 3.53
#